data_AF-M3TVZ4-F1
#
_entry.id   AF-M3TVZ4-F1
#
_cell.length_a   1.000
_cell.length_b   1.000
_cell.length_c   1.000
_cell.angle_alpha   90.00
_cell.angle_beta   90.00
_cell.angle_gamma   90.00
#
_symmetry.space_group_name_H-M   'P 1'
#
loop_
_entity.id
_entity.type
_entity.pdbx_description
1 polymer ?
#
loop_
_entity_poly.entity_id
_entity_poly.type
_entity_poly.pdbx_seq_one_letter_code
_entity_poly.pdbx_strand_id
1 'polypeptide(L)'
;PVVKVLLERGAFGAEQSAATATLVVAYALGLPWMGLALLWGRALLSQQRARTFLYATLASSFITVALDAVAYRPFGAQGLAYSFTTGAFLQAVFMALALYRHSLAGLHLSLLLR
;
A
#
# COMPACT_ATOMS: atom_id res chain seq x y z
N PRO A 1 22.96 -0.52 -3.72
CA PRO A 1 23.48 0.23 -4.89
C PRO A 1 22.77 1.57 -5.17
N VAL A 2 21.44 1.60 -5.32
CA VAL A 2 20.68 2.82 -5.65
C VAL A 2 20.89 3.94 -4.63
N VAL A 3 20.74 3.64 -3.34
CA VAL A 3 20.88 4.63 -2.25
C VAL A 3 22.29 5.24 -2.21
N LYS A 4 23.33 4.42 -2.42
CA LYS A 4 24.72 4.88 -2.50
C LYS A 4 24.94 5.88 -3.64
N VAL A 5 24.46 5.56 -4.84
CA VAL A 5 24.61 6.45 -6.01
C VAL A 5 23.87 7.78 -5.83
N LEU A 6 22.70 7.75 -5.18
CA LEU A 6 21.85 8.94 -5.02
C LEU A 6 22.21 9.81 -3.81
N LEU A 7 22.57 9.19 -2.69
CA LEU A 7 22.67 9.85 -1.38
C LEU A 7 24.09 9.95 -0.83
N GLU A 8 25.02 9.03 -1.13
CA GLU A 8 26.38 9.00 -0.55
C GLU A 8 27.27 10.12 -1.14
N ARG A 9 26.96 11.37 -0.76
CA ARG A 9 27.60 12.61 -1.22
C ARG A 9 27.68 13.62 -0.07
N GLY A 10 28.81 14.34 0.03
CA GLY A 10 28.99 15.38 1.04
C GLY A 10 28.92 14.84 2.47
N ALA A 11 27.97 15.33 3.27
CA ALA A 11 27.77 14.93 4.67
C ALA A 11 27.07 13.56 4.86
N PHE A 12 26.60 12.94 3.78
CA PHE A 12 25.98 11.61 3.83
C PHE A 12 27.03 10.52 3.60
N GLY A 13 27.39 9.81 4.67
CA GLY A 13 28.38 8.74 4.64
C GLY A 13 27.80 7.36 4.33
N ALA A 14 28.69 6.36 4.37
CA ALA A 14 28.35 4.96 4.15
C ALA A 14 27.37 4.41 5.21
N GLU A 15 27.46 4.89 6.46
CA GLU A 15 26.59 4.45 7.56
C GLU A 15 25.13 4.88 7.35
N GLN A 16 24.90 6.15 7.02
CA GLN A 16 23.55 6.69 6.75
C GLN A 16 22.97 6.08 5.46
N SER A 17 23.82 5.81 4.48
CA SER A 17 23.43 5.14 3.24
C SER A 17 23.01 3.69 3.48
N ALA A 18 23.70 2.96 4.37
CA ALA A 18 23.31 1.60 4.75
C ALA A 18 21.98 1.57 5.50
N ALA A 19 21.78 2.47 6.47
CA ALA A 19 20.51 2.58 7.20
C ALA A 19 19.33 2.89 6.26
N THR A 20 19.52 3.83 5.34
CA THR A 20 18.50 4.21 4.36
C THR A 20 18.23 3.10 3.35
N ALA A 21 19.26 2.33 2.94
CA ALA A 21 19.08 1.19 2.05
C ALA A 21 18.17 0.11 2.66
N THR A 22 18.33 -0.18 3.95
CA THR A 22 17.46 -1.13 4.66
C THR A 22 16.02 -0.64 4.72
N LEU A 23 15.81 0.66 4.96
CA LEU A 23 14.48 1.29 4.91
C LEU A 23 13.84 1.17 3.52
N VAL A 24 14.58 1.46 2.46
CA VAL A 24 14.08 1.33 1.08
C VAL A 24 13.64 -0.10 0.77
N VAL A 25 14.39 -1.10 1.22
CA VAL A 25 14.00 -2.52 1.07
C VAL A 25 12.71 -2.82 1.84
N ALA A 26 12.58 -2.32 3.07
CA ALA A 26 11.36 -2.50 3.86
C ALA A 26 10.13 -1.87 3.20
N TYR A 27 10.26 -0.66 2.65
CA TYR A 27 9.19 0.00 1.88
C TYR A 27 8.87 -0.70 0.56
N ALA A 28 9.88 -1.31 -0.09
CA ALA A 28 9.68 -2.01 -1.36
C ALA A 28 8.72 -3.20 -1.22
N LEU A 29 8.63 -3.82 -0.04
CA LEU A 29 7.65 -4.88 0.25
C LEU A 29 6.19 -4.41 0.17
N GLY A 30 5.94 -3.11 0.35
CA GLY A 30 4.61 -2.50 0.22
C GLY A 30 4.18 -2.25 -1.23
N LEU A 31 5.12 -2.16 -2.18
CA LEU A 31 4.85 -1.84 -3.58
C LEU A 31 3.83 -2.78 -4.28
N PRO A 32 3.93 -4.12 -4.18
CA PRO A 32 2.94 -4.99 -4.83
C PRO A 32 1.52 -4.75 -4.32
N TRP A 33 1.36 -4.51 -3.02
CA TRP A 33 0.06 -4.22 -2.41
C TRP A 33 -0.49 -2.88 -2.86
N MET A 34 0.37 -1.87 -2.98
CA MET A 34 -0.01 -0.56 -3.49
C MET A 34 -0.50 -0.65 -4.95
N GLY A 35 0.18 -1.44 -5.79
CA GLY A 35 -0.25 -1.72 -7.16
C GLY A 35 -1.63 -2.39 -7.23
N LEU A 36 -1.88 -3.39 -6.38
CA LEU A 36 -3.18 -4.07 -6.30
C LEU A 36 -4.29 -3.13 -5.80
N ALA A 37 -4.03 -2.33 -4.76
CA ALA A 37 -4.97 -1.34 -4.25
C ALA A 37 -5.36 -0.31 -5.33
N LEU A 38 -4.38 0.15 -6.14
CA LEU A 38 -4.61 1.03 -7.28
C LEU A 38 -5.48 0.38 -8.37
N LEU A 39 -5.18 -0.87 -8.73
CA LEU A 39 -5.92 -1.60 -9.75
C LEU A 39 -7.38 -1.82 -9.33
N TRP A 40 -7.61 -2.37 -8.14
CA TRP A 40 -8.95 -2.62 -7.64
C TRP A 40 -9.71 -1.33 -7.33
N GLY A 41 -9.02 -0.30 -6.83
CA GLY A 41 -9.62 1.01 -6.64
C GLY A 41 -10.18 1.58 -7.94
N ARG A 42 -9.41 1.53 -9.03
CA ARG A 42 -9.87 1.95 -10.37
C ARG A 42 -11.06 1.11 -10.87
N ALA A 43 -11.07 -0.20 -10.59
CA ALA A 43 -12.19 -1.08 -10.94
C ALA A 43 -13.48 -0.75 -10.17
N LEU A 44 -13.39 -0.28 -8.92
CA LEU A 44 -14.54 0.21 -8.17
C LEU A 44 -15.04 1.56 -8.68
N LEU A 45 -14.12 2.49 -9.01
CA LEU A 45 -14.49 3.79 -9.58
C LEU A 45 -15.17 3.64 -10.94
N SER A 46 -14.69 2.74 -11.81
CA SER A 46 -15.29 2.51 -13.13
C SER A 46 -16.73 1.98 -13.04
N GLN A 47 -17.06 1.24 -11.97
CA GLN A 47 -18.41 0.77 -11.68
C GLN A 47 -19.31 1.85 -11.02
N GLN A 48 -18.90 3.12 -11.00
CA GLN A 48 -19.60 4.22 -10.31
C GLN A 48 -19.72 4.03 -8.79
N ARG A 49 -18.85 3.22 -8.18
CA ARG A 49 -18.90 2.85 -6.75
C ARG A 49 -17.89 3.65 -5.93
N ALA A 50 -17.85 4.96 -6.16
CA ALA A 50 -16.93 5.88 -5.49
C ALA A 50 -17.09 5.90 -3.96
N ARG A 51 -18.31 5.71 -3.44
CA ARG A 51 -18.58 5.64 -1.99
C ARG A 51 -17.83 4.48 -1.33
N THR A 52 -17.87 3.28 -1.93
CA THR A 52 -17.20 2.09 -1.40
C THR A 52 -15.68 2.25 -1.43
N PHE A 53 -15.16 2.84 -2.52
CA PHE A 53 -13.74 3.20 -2.63
C PHE A 53 -13.31 4.19 -1.54
N LEU A 54 -14.13 5.22 -1.28
CA LEU A 54 -13.86 6.22 -0.24
C LEU A 54 -13.80 5.60 1.15
N TYR A 55 -14.80 4.77 1.52
CA TYR A 55 -14.80 4.11 2.82
C TYR A 55 -13.61 3.16 3.00
N ALA A 56 -13.25 2.38 1.98
CA ALA A 56 -12.09 1.49 2.02
C ALA A 56 -10.78 2.26 2.17
N THR A 57 -10.64 3.38 1.45
CA THR A 57 -9.45 4.25 1.52
C THR A 57 -9.35 4.91 2.89
N LEU A 58 -10.45 5.50 3.40
CA LEU A 58 -10.49 6.13 4.72
C LEU A 58 -10.18 5.13 5.84
N ALA A 59 -10.77 3.93 5.81
CA ALA A 59 -10.51 2.90 6.81
C ALA A 59 -9.04 2.46 6.79
N SER A 60 -8.47 2.22 5.60
CA SER A 60 -7.06 1.88 5.47
C SER A 60 -6.16 3.01 5.96
N SER A 61 -6.36 4.25 5.51
CA SER A 61 -5.54 5.39 5.93
C SER A 61 -5.60 5.60 7.44
N PHE A 62 -6.77 5.45 8.06
CA PHE A 62 -6.91 5.54 9.51
C PHE A 62 -6.10 4.46 10.24
N ILE A 63 -6.14 3.22 9.76
CA ILE A 63 -5.35 2.12 10.32
C ILE A 63 -3.85 2.36 10.13
N THR A 64 -3.42 2.82 8.96
CA THR A 64 -2.01 3.18 8.68
C THR A 64 -1.53 4.24 9.64
N VAL A 65 -2.28 5.33 9.81
CA VAL A 65 -1.92 6.43 10.72
C VAL A 65 -1.89 5.97 12.18
N ALA A 66 -2.84 5.13 12.60
CA ALA A 66 -2.84 4.55 13.94
C ALA A 66 -1.61 3.65 14.16
N LEU A 67 -1.25 2.82 13.17
CA LEU A 67 -0.05 2.00 13.20
C LEU A 67 1.21 2.84 13.22
N ASP A 68 1.30 3.89 12.40
CA ASP A 68 2.43 4.83 12.37
C ASP A 68 2.63 5.47 13.76
N ALA A 69 1.55 5.93 14.40
CA ALA A 69 1.60 6.55 15.73
C ALA A 69 2.07 5.57 16.81
N VAL A 70 1.66 4.29 16.73
CA VAL A 70 2.07 3.24 17.67
C VAL A 70 3.51 2.77 17.40
N ALA A 71 3.87 2.59 16.14
CA ALA A 71 5.16 2.02 15.72
C ALA A 71 6.31 3.03 15.77
N TYR A 72 6.01 4.33 15.76
CA TYR A 72 7.00 5.39 15.92
C TYR A 72 7.73 5.30 17.27
N ARG A 73 7.00 5.00 18.36
CA ARG A 73 7.55 4.97 19.72
C ARG A 73 8.60 3.85 19.95
N PRO A 74 8.36 2.60 19.54
CA PRO A 74 9.31 1.50 19.80
C PRO A 74 10.33 1.24 18.68
N PHE A 75 10.03 1.51 17.40
CA PHE A 75 10.86 1.05 16.26
C PHE A 75 11.46 2.18 15.41
N GLY A 76 11.18 3.45 15.73
CA GLY A 76 11.69 4.60 14.99
C GLY A 76 11.37 4.51 13.49
N ALA A 77 12.37 4.75 12.64
CA ALA A 77 12.20 4.79 11.18
C ALA A 77 11.72 3.46 10.57
N GLN A 78 12.14 2.31 11.11
CA GLN A 78 11.75 1.01 10.57
C GLN A 78 10.27 0.70 10.85
N GLY A 79 9.75 1.16 11.98
CA GLY A 79 8.34 0.99 12.36
C GLY A 79 7.38 1.64 11.36
N LEU A 80 7.77 2.76 10.76
CA LEU A 80 7.01 3.44 9.71
C LEU A 80 6.94 2.62 8.42
N ALA A 81 8.01 1.95 8.04
CA ALA A 81 8.02 1.11 6.84
C ALA A 81 7.08 -0.11 6.96
N TYR A 82 7.05 -0.73 8.15
CA TYR A 82 6.13 -1.83 8.43
C TYR A 82 4.67 -1.35 8.49
N SER A 83 4.42 -0.23 9.18
CA SER A 83 3.07 0.36 9.29
C SER A 83 2.50 0.73 7.92
N PHE A 84 3.32 1.34 7.06
CA PHE A 84 2.96 1.64 5.68
C PHE A 84 2.64 0.37 4.86
N THR A 85 3.48 -0.66 4.97
CA THR A 85 3.30 -1.93 4.24
C THR A 85 2.01 -2.63 4.67
N THR A 86 1.72 -2.67 5.98
CA THR A 86 0.48 -3.21 6.52
C THR A 86 -0.73 -2.38 6.08
N GLY A 87 -0.60 -1.06 6.08
CA GLY A 87 -1.62 -0.14 5.58
C GLY A 87 -2.00 -0.39 4.12
N ALA A 88 -1.00 -0.49 3.25
CA ALA A 88 -1.17 -0.80 1.83
C ALA A 88 -1.78 -2.19 1.61
N PHE A 89 -1.35 -3.19 2.38
CA PHE A 89 -1.94 -4.53 2.36
C PHE A 89 -3.42 -4.51 2.74
N LEU A 90 -3.78 -3.84 3.85
CA LEU A 90 -5.17 -3.71 4.28
C LEU A 90 -6.02 -2.97 3.25
N GLN A 91 -5.49 -1.91 2.63
CA GLN A 91 -6.17 -1.21 1.55
C GLN A 91 -6.48 -2.16 0.39
N ALA A 92 -5.48 -2.92 -0.03
CA ALA A 92 -5.62 -3.90 -1.11
C ALA A 92 -6.68 -4.94 -0.74
N VAL A 93 -6.65 -5.52 0.46
CA VAL A 93 -7.64 -6.51 0.92
C VAL A 93 -9.05 -5.91 0.98
N PHE A 94 -9.24 -4.71 1.52
CA PHE A 94 -10.55 -4.07 1.55
C PHE A 94 -11.10 -3.82 0.14
N MET A 95 -10.26 -3.34 -0.78
CA MET A 95 -10.65 -3.13 -2.17
C MET A 95 -10.97 -4.46 -2.88
N ALA A 96 -10.19 -5.51 -2.64
CA ALA A 96 -10.44 -6.85 -3.17
C ALA A 96 -11.75 -7.44 -2.66
N LEU A 97 -12.02 -7.37 -1.36
CA LEU A 97 -13.25 -7.87 -0.76
C LEU A 97 -14.48 -7.09 -1.24
N ALA A 98 -14.36 -5.76 -1.34
CA ALA A 98 -15.39 -4.91 -1.92
C ALA A 98 -15.62 -5.23 -3.40
N LEU A 99 -14.57 -5.54 -4.16
CA LEU A 99 -14.72 -5.96 -5.54
C LEU A 99 -15.36 -7.35 -5.63
N TYR A 100 -14.91 -8.33 -4.86
CA TYR A 100 -15.40 -9.71 -4.91
C TYR A 100 -16.88 -9.82 -4.56
N ARG A 101 -17.34 -9.07 -3.54
CA ARG A 101 -18.75 -9.04 -3.15
C ARG A 101 -19.69 -8.50 -4.23
N HIS A 102 -19.15 -7.79 -5.23
CA HIS A 102 -19.96 -7.07 -6.22
C HIS A 102 -19.67 -7.49 -7.66
N SER A 103 -18.47 -7.99 -7.95
CA SER A 103 -18.05 -8.47 -9.27
C SER A 103 -18.73 -9.78 -9.67
N LEU A 104 -19.09 -10.64 -8.71
CA LEU A 104 -19.94 -11.81 -8.98
C LEU A 104 -21.34 -11.45 -9.49
N ALA A 105 -21.82 -10.22 -9.26
CA ALA A 105 -23.08 -9.74 -9.81
C ALA A 105 -22.93 -9.09 -11.21
N GLY A 106 -21.72 -8.68 -11.60
CA GLY A 106 -21.43 -7.99 -12.87
C GLY A 106 -20.73 -8.84 -13.93
N LEU A 107 -20.04 -9.92 -13.52
CA LEU A 107 -19.62 -11.01 -14.40
C LEU A 107 -20.87 -11.77 -14.82
N HIS A 108 -21.59 -11.22 -15.79
CA HIS A 108 -22.42 -12.00 -16.69
C HIS A 108 -21.51 -13.03 -17.37
N LEU A 109 -21.27 -14.15 -16.68
CA LEU A 109 -20.65 -15.37 -17.21
C LEU A 109 -21.37 -15.82 -18.50
N SER A 110 -22.60 -15.36 -18.69
CA SER A 110 -23.41 -15.46 -19.91
C SER A 110 -22.81 -14.78 -21.16
N LEU A 111 -21.83 -13.88 -21.04
CA LEU A 111 -21.15 -13.30 -22.20
C LEU A 111 -19.90 -14.09 -22.64
N LEU A 112 -19.30 -14.89 -21.76
CA LEU A 112 -18.18 -15.78 -22.08
C LEU A 112 -18.63 -17.13 -22.66
N LEU A 113 -19.94 -17.42 -22.60
CA LEU A 113 -20.58 -18.61 -23.16
C LEU A 113 -21.30 -18.32 -24.49
N ARG A 114 -21.02 -17.19 -25.15
CA ARG A 114 -21.52 -16.86 -26.49
C ARG A 114 -20.43 -16.91 -27.53
#